data_AF-A0A7C4D2G3-F1
#
_entry.id   AF-A0A7C4D2G3-F1
#
_cell.length_a   1.000
_cell.length_b   1.000
_cell.length_c   1.000
_cell.angle_alpha   90.00
_cell.angle_beta   90.00
_cell.angle_gamma   90.00
#
_symmetry.space_group_name_H-M   'P 1'
#
loop_
_entity.id
_entity.type
_entity.pdbx_description
1 polymer ?
#
loop_
_entity_poly.entity_id
_entity_poly.type
_entity_poly.pdbx_seq_one_letter_code
_entity_poly.pdbx_strand_id
1 'polypeptide(L)'
;MAEALGVDISDLPVAGSAPEWYSEKAVAIGTYFVATGVFVHLGVVPPVLGSKKVTKLLTEDIEGVFGGKFYVEPDPVKAADTIIKVIMEKRKKLGWPT
;
A
#
# COMPACT_ATOMS: atom_id res chain seq x y z
N MET A 1 -0.03 16.79 -5.89
CA MET A 1 -0.79 16.03 -6.91
C MET A 1 -2.25 15.86 -6.53
N ALA A 2 -2.58 15.24 -5.39
CA ALA A 2 -3.97 15.11 -4.88
C ALA A 2 -4.73 16.45 -4.91
N GLU A 3 -4.15 17.48 -4.31
CA GLU A 3 -4.72 18.84 -4.30
C GLU A 3 -5.01 19.38 -5.72
N ALA A 4 -4.09 19.20 -6.66
CA ALA A 4 -4.26 19.65 -8.04
C ALA A 4 -5.37 18.89 -8.79
N LEU A 5 -5.71 17.68 -8.36
CA LEU A 5 -6.78 16.86 -8.92
C LEU A 5 -8.10 16.99 -8.14
N GLY A 6 -8.10 17.68 -7.00
CA GLY A 6 -9.28 17.82 -6.15
C GLY A 6 -9.76 16.50 -5.52
N VAL A 7 -8.85 15.54 -5.30
CA VAL A 7 -9.15 14.21 -4.74
C VAL A 7 -8.33 13.93 -3.49
N ASP A 8 -8.69 12.90 -2.73
CA ASP A 8 -7.89 12.42 -1.60
C ASP A 8 -6.61 11.70 -2.09
N ILE A 9 -5.57 11.61 -1.26
CA ILE A 9 -4.36 10.82 -1.56
C ILE A 9 -4.73 9.35 -1.80
N SER A 10 -5.73 8.84 -1.07
CA SER A 10 -6.24 7.47 -1.23
C SER A 10 -6.85 7.19 -2.61
N ASP A 11 -7.23 8.21 -3.38
CA ASP A 11 -7.72 8.04 -4.76
C ASP A 11 -6.60 8.04 -5.81
N LEU A 12 -5.41 8.54 -5.45
CA LEU A 12 -4.31 8.66 -6.39
C LEU A 12 -3.82 7.29 -6.87
N PRO A 13 -3.53 7.12 -8.18
CA PRO A 13 -3.03 5.87 -8.74
C PRO A 13 -1.52 5.73 -8.49
N VAL A 14 -1.16 5.62 -7.20
CA VAL A 14 0.20 5.50 -6.70
C VAL A 14 0.30 4.36 -5.69
N ALA A 15 1.51 3.83 -5.52
CA ALA A 15 1.83 2.81 -4.53
C ALA A 15 3.23 3.06 -3.95
N GLY A 16 3.42 2.68 -2.68
CA GLY A 16 4.73 2.56 -2.06
C GLY A 16 5.27 1.14 -2.22
N SER A 17 6.58 0.98 -2.34
CA SER A 17 7.22 -0.34 -2.38
C SER A 17 8.56 -0.31 -1.65
N ALA A 18 8.73 -1.22 -0.69
CA ALA A 18 9.99 -1.49 -0.03
C ALA A 18 10.33 -2.99 -0.16
N PRO A 19 10.92 -3.42 -1.29
CA PRO A 19 11.15 -4.83 -1.59
C PRO A 19 12.11 -5.52 -0.62
N GLU A 20 13.13 -4.80 -0.16
CA GLU A 20 14.24 -5.37 0.64
C GLU A 20 14.48 -4.54 1.91
N TRP A 21 13.40 -4.14 2.59
CA TRP A 21 13.53 -3.30 3.77
C TRP A 21 14.16 -4.04 4.94
N TYR A 22 14.94 -3.33 5.75
CA TYR A 22 15.59 -3.87 6.94
C TYR A 22 15.43 -2.97 8.18
N SER A 23 15.51 -1.65 7.98
CA SER A 23 15.57 -0.71 9.10
C SER A 23 14.18 -0.31 9.61
N GLU A 24 14.10 0.02 10.89
CA GLU A 24 12.89 0.58 11.52
C GLU A 24 12.38 1.85 10.83
N LYS A 25 13.29 2.62 10.22
CA LYS A 25 12.92 3.79 9.40
C LYS A 25 12.00 3.41 8.23
N ALA A 26 12.25 2.27 7.59
CA ALA A 26 11.41 1.79 6.49
C ALA A 26 10.02 1.39 6.97
N VAL A 27 9.92 0.81 8.19
CA VAL A 27 8.63 0.52 8.83
C VAL A 27 7.86 1.81 9.08
N ALA A 28 8.51 2.82 9.68
CA ALA A 28 7.87 4.10 9.95
C ALA A 28 7.37 4.80 8.67
N ILE A 29 8.18 4.79 7.60
CA ILE A 29 7.79 5.34 6.29
C ILE A 29 6.61 4.57 5.71
N GLY A 30 6.66 3.23 5.72
CA GLY A 30 5.58 2.39 5.22
C GLY A 30 4.27 2.63 5.98
N THR A 31 4.33 2.72 7.30
CA THR A 31 3.15 2.99 8.15
C THR A 31 2.56 4.37 7.88
N TYR A 32 3.42 5.39 7.71
CA TYR A 32 2.97 6.72 7.33
C TYR A 32 2.27 6.71 5.97
N PHE A 33 2.83 6.02 4.97
CA PHE A 33 2.21 5.89 3.64
C PHE A 33 0.83 5.25 3.72
N VAL A 34 0.70 4.15 4.47
CA VAL A 34 -0.58 3.48 4.71
C VAL A 34 -1.59 4.43 5.38
N ALA A 35 -1.16 5.16 6.41
CA ALA A 35 -2.01 6.13 7.10
C ALA A 35 -2.45 7.30 6.21
N THR A 36 -1.69 7.63 5.17
CA THR A 36 -2.06 8.63 4.15
C THR A 36 -2.88 8.05 2.99
N GLY A 37 -3.31 6.79 3.06
CA GLY A 37 -4.15 6.18 2.04
C GLY A 37 -3.43 5.49 0.88
N VAL A 38 -2.12 5.31 1.00
CA VAL A 38 -1.29 4.68 -0.03
C VAL A 38 -1.23 3.17 0.19
N PHE A 39 -1.38 2.40 -0.88
CA PHE A 39 -1.09 0.97 -0.89
C PHE A 39 0.42 0.75 -0.81
N VAL A 40 0.89 -0.07 0.13
CA VAL A 40 2.33 -0.26 0.39
C VAL A 40 2.71 -1.73 0.29
N HIS A 41 3.59 -2.04 -0.66
CA HIS A 41 4.23 -3.33 -0.80
C HIS A 41 5.48 -3.46 0.09
N LEU A 42 5.63 -4.59 0.77
CA LEU A 42 6.82 -5.02 1.49
C LEU A 42 7.27 -6.40 0.98
N GLY A 43 8.52 -6.53 0.53
CA GLY A 43 9.05 -7.84 0.10
C GLY A 43 9.57 -8.70 1.25
N VAL A 44 9.70 -8.12 2.45
CA VAL A 44 10.07 -8.83 3.68
C VAL A 44 8.92 -8.73 4.68
N VAL A 45 8.62 -9.84 5.34
CA VAL A 45 7.54 -9.92 6.33
C VAL A 45 7.92 -9.16 7.61
N PRO A 46 7.14 -8.17 8.07
CA PRO A 46 7.38 -7.54 9.36
C PRO A 46 7.06 -8.49 10.53
N PRO A 47 7.66 -8.29 11.72
CA PRO A 47 7.49 -9.18 12.87
C PRO A 47 6.12 -9.02 13.57
N VAL A 48 5.03 -9.22 12.82
CA VAL A 48 3.63 -9.04 13.26
C VAL A 48 2.81 -10.33 13.22
N LEU A 49 3.36 -11.40 12.64
CA LEU A 49 2.67 -12.69 12.46
C LEU A 49 2.33 -13.40 13.78
N GLY A 50 2.95 -13.01 14.89
CA GLY A 50 2.60 -13.53 16.22
C GLY A 50 1.17 -13.20 16.66
N SER A 51 0.53 -12.20 16.03
CA SER A 51 -0.87 -11.85 16.28
C SER A 51 -1.67 -11.80 14.99
N LYS A 52 -2.63 -12.72 14.85
CA LYS A 52 -3.59 -12.71 13.74
C LYS A 52 -4.37 -11.40 13.65
N LYS A 53 -4.70 -10.80 14.81
CA LYS A 53 -5.42 -9.52 14.87
C LYS A 53 -4.58 -8.37 14.32
N VAL A 54 -3.30 -8.29 14.70
CA VAL A 54 -2.40 -7.25 14.19
C VAL A 54 -2.12 -7.44 12.71
N THR A 55 -1.89 -8.68 12.27
CA THR A 55 -1.67 -8.99 10.85
C THR A 55 -2.87 -8.56 10.02
N LYS A 56 -4.08 -9.00 10.38
CA LYS A 56 -5.32 -8.64 9.68
C LYS A 56 -5.57 -7.14 9.69
N LEU A 57 -5.30 -6.46 10.81
CA LEU A 57 -5.42 -5.02 10.89
C LEU A 57 -4.56 -4.35 9.81
N LEU A 58 -3.28 -4.69 9.73
CA LEU A 58 -2.32 -4.04 8.84
C LEU A 58 -2.51 -4.38 7.36
N THR A 59 -3.06 -5.56 7.03
CA THR A 59 -3.19 -6.04 5.65
C THR A 59 -4.60 -5.93 5.08
N GLU A 60 -5.62 -5.75 5.92
CA GLU A 60 -7.03 -5.76 5.49
C GLU A 60 -7.83 -4.63 6.14
N ASP A 61 -7.99 -4.65 7.47
CA ASP A 61 -8.98 -3.78 8.14
C ASP A 61 -8.62 -2.29 8.04
N ILE A 62 -7.31 -1.96 8.00
CA ILE A 62 -6.81 -0.58 7.92
C ILE A 62 -7.19 0.13 6.61
N GLU A 63 -7.46 -0.62 5.54
CA GLU A 63 -7.91 -0.07 4.25
C GLU A 63 -9.27 0.62 4.38
N GLY A 64 -10.16 0.09 5.23
CA GLY A 64 -11.46 0.71 5.49
C GLY A 64 -11.38 1.99 6.34
N VAL A 65 -10.22 2.25 6.97
CA VAL A 65 -10.00 3.42 7.83
C VAL A 65 -9.27 4.53 7.07
N PHE A 66 -8.19 4.20 6.37
CA PHE A 66 -7.33 5.18 5.70
C PHE A 66 -7.33 5.08 4.16
N GLY A 67 -7.81 3.98 3.58
CA GLY A 67 -7.73 3.70 2.13
C GLY A 67 -6.39 3.08 1.69
N GLY A 68 -5.40 3.02 2.58
CA GLY A 68 -4.11 2.37 2.38
C GLY A 68 -4.03 1.06 3.16
N LYS A 69 -3.14 0.16 2.75
CA LYS A 69 -2.85 -1.09 3.46
C LYS A 69 -1.45 -1.61 3.12
N PHE A 70 -0.95 -2.50 3.95
CA PHE A 70 0.23 -3.29 3.62
C PHE A 70 -0.12 -4.49 2.76
N TYR A 71 0.75 -4.78 1.80
CA TYR A 71 0.78 -6.01 1.03
C TYR A 71 2.17 -6.61 1.14
N VAL A 72 2.25 -7.89 1.50
CA VAL A 72 3.53 -8.56 1.73
C VAL A 72 3.70 -9.64 0.66
N GLU A 73 4.71 -9.48 -0.19
CA GLU A 73 4.96 -10.39 -1.32
C GLU A 73 6.46 -10.47 -1.63
N PRO A 74 7.14 -11.57 -1.27
CA PRO A 74 8.56 -11.74 -1.54
C PRO A 74 8.91 -11.92 -3.02
N ASP A 75 7.97 -12.36 -3.86
CA ASP A 75 8.19 -12.52 -5.30
C ASP A 75 8.08 -11.15 -6.00
N PRO A 76 9.19 -10.59 -6.52
CA PRO A 76 9.19 -9.24 -7.10
C PRO A 76 8.31 -9.12 -8.35
N VAL A 77 8.08 -10.22 -9.08
CA VAL A 77 7.23 -10.22 -10.27
C VAL A 77 5.76 -10.11 -9.84
N LYS A 78 5.33 -10.91 -8.88
CA LYS A 78 3.97 -10.82 -8.32
C LYS A 78 3.70 -9.49 -7.63
N ALA A 79 4.71 -8.95 -6.95
CA ALA A 79 4.64 -7.63 -6.35
C ALA A 79 4.39 -6.55 -7.41
N ALA A 80 5.17 -6.57 -8.51
CA ALA A 80 4.99 -5.64 -9.62
C ALA A 80 3.61 -5.77 -10.28
N ASP A 81 3.17 -6.99 -10.58
CA ASP A 81 1.84 -7.26 -11.16
C ASP A 81 0.71 -6.72 -10.27
N THR A 82 0.81 -6.94 -8.96
CA THR A 82 -0.18 -6.46 -7.99
C THR A 82 -0.16 -4.93 -7.90
N ILE A 83 1.01 -4.30 -7.86
CA ILE A 83 1.14 -2.84 -7.83
C ILE A 83 0.51 -2.23 -9.09
N ILE A 84 0.81 -2.78 -10.27
CA ILE A 84 0.23 -2.33 -11.54
C ILE A 84 -1.29 -2.46 -11.47
N LYS A 85 -1.82 -3.60 -11.02
CA LYS A 85 -3.26 -3.82 -10.88
C LYS A 85 -3.92 -2.76 -9.98
N VAL A 86 -3.34 -2.47 -8.82
CA VAL A 86 -3.86 -1.43 -7.90
C VAL A 86 -3.86 -0.05 -8.57
N ILE A 87 -2.78 0.32 -9.25
CA ILE A 87 -2.68 1.58 -9.98
C ILE A 87 -3.78 1.67 -11.04
N MET A 88 -3.98 0.60 -11.82
CA MET A 88 -4.97 0.55 -12.90
C MET A 88 -6.41 0.62 -12.38
N GLU A 89 -6.70 -0.03 -11.25
CA GLU A 89 -7.99 0.08 -10.56
C GLU A 89 -8.27 1.52 -10.11
N LYS A 90 -7.27 2.22 -9.56
CA LYS A 90 -7.40 3.63 -9.16
C LYS A 90 -7.53 4.56 -10.36
N ARG A 91 -6.78 4.33 -11.45
CA ARG A 91 -6.94 5.06 -12.72
C ARG A 91 -8.38 4.94 -13.25
N LYS A 92 -8.92 3.71 -13.24
CA LYS A 92 -10.30 3.45 -13.66
C LYS A 92 -11.31 4.23 -12.81
N LYS A 93 -11.14 4.27 -11.48
CA LYS A 93 -12.00 5.05 -10.57
C LYS A 93 -11.96 6.55 -10.86
N LEU A 94 -10.82 7.07 -11.30
CA LEU A 94 -10.66 8.46 -11.73
C LEU A 94 -11.13 8.74 -13.17
N GLY A 95 -11.65 7.73 -13.88
CA GLY A 95 -12.07 7.87 -15.28
C GLY A 95 -10.89 8.02 -16.26
N TRP A 96 -9.69 7.59 -15.88
CA TRP A 96 -8.50 7.64 -16.74
C TRP A 96 -8.38 6.38 -17.61
N PRO A 97 -7.66 6.44 -18.75
CA PRO A 97 -7.38 5.26 -19.56
C PRO A 97 -6.63 4.18 -18.76
N THR A 98 -7.05 2.93 -18.93
CA THR A 98 -6.44 1.71 -18.39
C THR A 98 -5.69 1.00 -19.48
#